data_AF-A0A1Q3EHN7-F1
#
_entry.id   AF-A0A1Q3EHN7-F1
#
_cell.length_a   1.000
_cell.length_b   1.000
_cell.length_c   1.000
_cell.angle_alpha   90.00
_cell.angle_beta   90.00
_cell.angle_gamma   90.00
#
_symmetry.space_group_name_H-M   'P 1'
#
loop_
_entity.id
_entity.type
_entity.pdbx_description
1 polymer ?
#
loop_
_entity_poly.entity_id
_entity_poly.type
_entity_poly.pdbx_seq_one_letter_code
_entity_poly.pdbx_strand_id
1 'polypeptide(L)'
;MTHLVALWATLAIITALATLYVISLMEEFAEQYFIPRTFIGLILLPLVNVDGTSALRMAMRGQMKTTIDICIGSSIQIIAFVIPLLVLIGWISGHQFPLLFGIFEIITIFVSVLLTSDLLKDGRSNYLKGLILLSVYVVIALASSQL
;
A
#
# COMPACT_ATOMS: atom_id res chain seq x y z
N MET A 1 0.24 11.48 -32.89
CA MET A 1 0.59 10.23 -32.18
C MET A 1 1.99 10.29 -31.57
N THR A 2 3.01 10.80 -32.28
CA THR A 2 4.38 10.99 -31.77
C THR A 2 4.50 11.85 -30.50
N HIS A 3 3.73 12.95 -30.39
CA HIS A 3 3.72 13.80 -29.19
C HIS A 3 3.13 13.12 -27.95
N LEU A 4 2.15 12.22 -28.12
CA LEU A 4 1.57 11.43 -27.04
C LEU A 4 2.58 10.40 -26.52
N VAL A 5 3.26 9.69 -27.42
CA VAL A 5 4.32 8.74 -27.07
C VAL A 5 5.48 9.44 -26.35
N ALA A 6 5.88 10.61 -26.82
CA ALA A 6 6.90 11.42 -26.15
C ALA A 6 6.50 11.82 -24.73
N LEU A 7 5.22 12.18 -24.50
CA LEU A 7 4.71 12.53 -23.18
C LEU A 7 4.67 11.32 -22.22
N TRP A 8 4.21 10.16 -22.70
CA TRP A 8 4.24 8.93 -21.89
C TRP A 8 5.67 8.51 -21.55
N ALA A 9 6.59 8.64 -22.50
CA ALA A 9 7.99 8.32 -22.27
C ALA A 9 8.64 9.27 -21.25
N THR A 10 8.42 10.58 -21.34
CA THR A 10 8.95 11.53 -20.36
C THR A 10 8.38 11.30 -18.96
N LEU A 11 7.07 11.03 -18.85
CA LEU A 11 6.43 10.70 -17.57
C LEU A 11 7.01 9.41 -16.96
N ALA A 12 7.21 8.37 -17.78
CA ALA A 12 7.79 7.11 -17.33
C ALA A 12 9.22 7.31 -16.81
N ILE A 13 10.04 8.11 -17.51
CA ILE A 13 11.42 8.41 -17.09
C ILE A 13 11.42 9.19 -15.78
N ILE A 14 10.59 10.22 -15.63
CA ILE A 14 10.49 11.03 -14.41
C ILE A 14 10.07 10.14 -13.23
N THR A 15 9.06 9.28 -13.44
CA THR A 15 8.56 8.37 -12.41
C THR A 15 9.62 7.34 -12.02
N ALA A 16 10.35 6.79 -12.99
CA ALA A 16 11.44 5.86 -12.73
C ALA A 16 12.56 6.52 -11.90
N LEU A 17 12.97 7.75 -12.23
CA LEU A 17 13.96 8.49 -11.47
C LEU A 17 13.51 8.78 -10.03
N ALA A 18 12.24 9.19 -9.85
CA ALA A 18 11.68 9.41 -8.53
C ALA A 18 11.66 8.12 -7.70
N THR A 19 11.25 7.00 -8.31
CA THR A 19 11.26 5.70 -7.65
C THR A 19 12.68 5.25 -7.27
N LEU A 20 13.67 5.44 -8.15
CA LEU A 20 15.08 5.13 -7.82
C LEU A 20 15.55 5.95 -6.62
N TYR A 21 15.23 7.24 -6.58
CA TYR A 21 15.58 8.11 -5.46
C TYR A 21 14.94 7.65 -4.14
N VAL A 22 13.65 7.28 -4.17
CA VAL A 22 12.97 6.73 -2.98
C VAL A 22 13.60 5.43 -2.53
N ILE A 23 13.96 4.52 -3.44
CA ILE A 23 14.63 3.26 -3.09
C ILE A 23 15.97 3.54 -2.41
N SER A 24 16.80 4.43 -2.97
CA SER A 24 18.08 4.80 -2.35
C SER A 24 17.90 5.40 -0.95
N LEU A 25 16.91 6.29 -0.79
CA LEU A 25 16.58 6.85 0.52
C LEU A 25 16.13 5.77 1.52
N MET A 26 15.39 4.76 1.08
CA MET A 26 14.99 3.65 1.95
C MET A 26 16.19 2.86 2.47
N GLU A 27 17.21 2.64 1.63
CA GLU A 27 18.43 1.94 2.03
C GLU A 27 19.24 2.75 3.06
N GLU A 28 19.44 4.05 2.78
CA GLU A 28 20.10 4.96 3.72
C GLU A 28 19.35 5.05 5.06
N PHE A 29 18.01 5.14 5.03
CA PHE A 29 17.20 5.16 6.25
C PHE A 29 17.27 3.85 7.03
N ALA A 30 17.24 2.71 6.35
CA ALA A 30 17.33 1.41 6.99
C ALA A 30 18.67 1.22 7.71
N GLU A 31 19.76 1.65 7.09
CA GLU A 31 21.11 1.56 7.66
C GLU A 31 21.33 2.56 8.81
N GLN A 32 20.89 3.81 8.66
CA GLN A 32 21.13 4.86 9.64
C GLN A 32 20.32 4.65 10.94
N TYR A 33 19.06 4.21 10.82
CA TYR A 33 18.14 4.09 11.95
C TYR A 33 17.95 2.65 12.44
N PHE A 34 18.65 1.67 11.84
CA PHE A 34 18.49 0.24 12.12
C PHE A 34 17.03 -0.23 12.04
N ILE A 35 16.26 0.38 11.13
CA ILE A 35 14.86 0.04 10.93
C ILE A 35 14.77 -1.08 9.89
N PRO A 36 14.01 -2.15 10.15
CA PRO A 36 13.88 -3.25 9.21
C PRO A 36 13.22 -2.78 7.90
N ARG A 37 13.75 -3.25 6.77
CA ARG A 37 13.25 -2.92 5.42
C ARG A 37 11.76 -3.27 5.27
N THR A 38 11.31 -4.33 5.94
CA THR A 38 9.91 -4.76 6.01
C THR A 38 9.02 -3.70 6.65
N PHE A 39 9.46 -3.03 7.72
CA PHE A 39 8.70 -1.94 8.34
C PHE A 39 8.57 -0.74 7.42
N ILE A 40 9.66 -0.37 6.72
CA ILE A 40 9.63 0.75 5.77
C ILE A 40 8.67 0.44 4.61
N GLY A 41 8.74 -0.78 4.07
CA GLY A 41 7.92 -1.22 2.96
C GLY A 41 6.44 -1.41 3.30
N LEU A 42 6.14 -1.98 4.47
CA LEU A 42 4.78 -2.34 4.88
C LEU A 42 4.03 -1.20 5.57
N ILE A 43 4.73 -0.34 6.31
CA ILE A 43 4.11 0.72 7.14
C ILE A 43 4.32 2.10 6.53
N LEU A 44 5.57 2.51 6.31
CA LEU A 44 5.91 3.87 5.86
C LEU A 44 5.44 4.16 4.43
N LEU A 45 5.75 3.27 3.48
CA LEU A 45 5.40 3.49 2.07
C LEU A 45 3.88 3.66 1.85
N PRO A 46 3.00 2.77 2.36
CA PRO A 46 1.56 2.92 2.17
C PRO A 46 0.96 4.16 2.85
N LEU A 47 1.60 4.67 3.92
CA LEU A 47 1.13 5.85 4.66
C LEU A 47 1.10 7.11 3.78
N VAL A 48 2.05 7.23 2.83
CA VAL A 48 2.24 8.41 1.98
C VAL A 48 1.41 8.33 0.69
N ASN A 49 0.58 7.30 0.51
CA ASN A 49 -0.18 7.12 -0.72
C ASN A 49 -1.23 8.23 -0.95
N VAL A 50 -1.29 8.73 -2.18
CA VAL A 50 -2.25 9.72 -2.67
C VAL A 50 -3.71 9.27 -2.46
N ASP A 51 -4.01 7.98 -2.66
CA ASP A 51 -5.36 7.43 -2.50
C ASP A 51 -5.86 7.58 -1.06
N GLY A 52 -4.98 7.36 -0.08
CA GLY A 52 -5.28 7.54 1.34
C GLY A 52 -5.60 9.00 1.66
N THR A 53 -4.83 9.95 1.12
CA THR A 53 -5.09 11.38 1.34
C THR A 53 -6.38 11.85 0.67
N SER A 54 -6.72 11.30 -0.50
CA SER A 54 -7.94 11.59 -1.24
C SER A 54 -9.17 11.03 -0.53
N ALA A 55 -9.08 9.81 -0.02
CA ALA A 55 -10.09 9.18 0.83
C ALA A 55 -10.33 10.00 2.10
N LEU A 56 -9.27 10.43 2.81
CA LEU A 56 -9.39 11.27 4.00
C LEU A 56 -10.10 12.59 3.68
N ARG A 57 -9.76 13.24 2.57
CA ARG A 57 -10.43 14.47 2.11
C ARG A 57 -11.91 14.26 1.83
N MET A 58 -12.27 13.11 1.26
CA MET A 58 -13.65 12.75 0.95
C MET A 58 -14.45 12.43 2.23
N ALA A 59 -13.81 11.78 3.21
CA ALA A 59 -14.39 11.51 4.52
C ALA A 59 -14.69 12.81 5.28
N MET A 60 -13.78 13.80 5.24
CA MET A 60 -14.00 15.13 5.83
C MET A 60 -15.17 15.88 5.19
N ARG A 61 -15.51 15.57 3.93
CA ARG A 61 -16.68 16.11 3.23
C ARG A 61 -17.97 15.36 3.54
N GLY A 62 -17.96 14.42 4.49
CA GLY A 62 -19.11 13.61 4.88
C GLY A 62 -19.47 12.50 3.90
N GLN A 63 -18.64 12.27 2.86
CA GLN A 63 -18.91 11.28 1.82
C GLN A 63 -18.25 9.93 2.16
N MET A 64 -18.76 9.27 3.21
CA MET A 64 -18.16 8.02 3.71
C MET A 64 -18.28 6.86 2.71
N LYS A 65 -19.40 6.74 1.98
CA LYS A 65 -19.57 5.69 0.96
C LYS A 65 -18.49 5.79 -0.13
N THR A 66 -18.29 6.99 -0.67
CA THR A 66 -17.26 7.27 -1.67
C THR A 66 -15.84 7.03 -1.12
N THR A 67 -15.62 7.34 0.16
CA THR A 67 -14.34 7.06 0.83
C THR A 67 -14.05 5.56 0.84
N ILE A 68 -15.03 4.76 1.26
CA ILE A 68 -14.91 3.30 1.31
C ILE A 68 -14.68 2.73 -0.10
N ASP A 69 -15.42 3.23 -1.09
CA ASP A 69 -15.28 2.80 -2.49
C ASP A 69 -13.87 3.08 -3.04
N ILE A 70 -13.29 4.26 -2.75
CA ILE A 70 -11.90 4.59 -3.13
C ILE A 70 -10.90 3.64 -2.48
N CYS A 71 -11.01 3.41 -1.16
CA CYS A 71 -10.08 2.56 -0.42
C CYS A 71 -10.12 1.10 -0.87
N ILE A 72 -11.33 0.55 -1.02
CA ILE A 72 -11.53 -0.84 -1.47
C ILE A 72 -11.06 -0.98 -2.93
N GLY A 73 -11.41 -0.03 -3.79
CA GLY A 73 -11.02 -0.03 -5.21
C GLY A 73 -9.50 -0.06 -5.39
N SER A 74 -8.77 0.82 -4.68
CA SER A 74 -7.30 0.85 -4.71
C SER A 74 -6.68 -0.46 -4.20
N SER A 75 -7.23 -1.03 -3.12
CA SER A 75 -6.75 -2.31 -2.57
C SER A 75 -6.95 -3.49 -3.51
N ILE A 76 -8.15 -3.60 -4.11
CA ILE A 76 -8.48 -4.66 -5.07
C ILE A 76 -7.61 -4.51 -6.33
N GLN A 77 -7.35 -3.29 -6.79
CA GLN A 77 -6.49 -3.05 -7.96
C GLN A 77 -5.06 -3.55 -7.71
N ILE A 78 -4.51 -3.33 -6.51
CA ILE A 78 -3.17 -3.84 -6.18
C ILE A 78 -3.16 -5.37 -6.24
N ILE A 79 -4.14 -6.04 -5.64
CA ILE A 79 -4.19 -7.50 -5.57
C ILE A 79 -4.52 -8.15 -6.91
N ALA A 80 -5.51 -7.62 -7.64
CA ALA A 80 -6.03 -8.23 -8.86
C ALA A 80 -5.21 -7.88 -10.11
N PHE A 81 -4.48 -6.76 -10.09
CA PHE A 81 -3.74 -6.29 -11.25
C PHE A 81 -2.24 -6.15 -10.99
N VAL A 82 -1.83 -5.41 -9.96
CA VAL A 82 -0.41 -5.09 -9.74
C VAL A 82 0.39 -6.33 -9.36
N ILE A 83 -0.08 -7.14 -8.42
CA ILE A 83 0.62 -8.35 -7.97
C ILE A 83 0.81 -9.36 -9.13
N PRO A 84 -0.23 -9.75 -9.90
CA PRO A 84 -0.06 -10.64 -11.04
C PRO A 84 0.89 -10.08 -12.11
N LEU A 85 0.81 -8.77 -12.37
CA LEU A 85 1.69 -8.11 -13.34
C LEU A 85 3.16 -8.17 -12.89
N LEU A 86 3.44 -7.96 -11.60
CA LEU A 86 4.79 -8.09 -11.04
C LEU A 86 5.35 -9.50 -11.19
N VAL A 87 4.53 -10.54 -10.97
CA VAL A 87 4.94 -11.94 -11.17
C VAL A 87 5.29 -12.21 -12.64
N LEU A 88 4.46 -11.71 -13.58
CA LEU A 88 4.71 -11.85 -15.01
C LEU A 88 6.00 -11.14 -15.44
N ILE A 89 6.22 -9.91 -14.94
CA ILE A 89 7.45 -9.15 -15.22
C ILE A 89 8.68 -9.86 -14.65
N GLY A 90 8.60 -10.40 -13.44
CA GLY A 90 9.67 -11.22 -12.85
C GLY A 90 10.04 -12.39 -13.77
N TRP A 91 9.03 -13.13 -14.23
CA TRP A 91 9.26 -14.27 -15.12
C TRP A 91 9.94 -13.88 -16.44
N ILE A 92 9.53 -12.75 -17.05
CA ILE A 92 10.14 -12.23 -18.27
C ILE A 92 11.58 -11.74 -18.04
N SER A 93 11.86 -11.14 -16.88
CA SER A 93 13.18 -10.62 -16.51
C SER A 93 14.15 -11.71 -16.03
N GLY A 94 13.75 -12.99 -16.08
CA GLY A 94 14.56 -14.13 -15.64
C GLY A 94 14.76 -14.21 -14.13
N HIS A 95 14.11 -13.33 -13.35
CA HIS A 95 14.16 -13.32 -11.89
C HIS A 95 12.90 -13.98 -11.36
N GLN A 96 13.04 -15.02 -10.54
CA GLN A 96 11.89 -15.51 -9.79
C GLN A 96 11.50 -14.43 -8.79
N PHE A 97 10.31 -13.86 -8.96
CA PHE A 97 9.68 -13.01 -7.96
C PHE A 97 8.75 -13.92 -7.15
N PRO A 98 9.26 -14.69 -6.17
CA PRO A 98 8.40 -15.53 -5.38
C PRO A 98 7.42 -14.61 -4.64
N LEU A 99 6.13 -14.93 -4.72
CA LEU A 99 5.11 -14.34 -3.86
C LEU A 99 5.24 -14.84 -2.41
N LEU A 100 6.47 -15.04 -1.93
CA LEU A 100 6.77 -15.47 -0.58
C LEU A 100 6.62 -14.26 0.35
N PHE A 101 5.37 -13.98 0.69
CA PHE A 101 5.09 -13.22 1.90
C PHE A 101 5.46 -14.09 3.10
N GLY A 102 6.09 -13.49 4.11
CA GLY A 102 6.34 -14.14 5.38
C GLY A 102 5.03 -14.59 6.03
N ILE A 103 5.09 -15.63 6.86
CA ILE A 103 3.91 -16.15 7.59
C ILE A 103 3.21 -15.02 8.37
N PHE A 104 3.98 -14.10 8.94
CA PHE A 104 3.48 -12.91 9.63
C PHE A 104 2.65 -12.00 8.71
N GLU A 105 3.13 -11.72 7.50
CA GLU A 105 2.47 -10.84 6.53
C GLU A 105 1.16 -11.46 6.04
N ILE A 106 1.16 -12.77 5.77
CA ILE A 106 -0.03 -13.52 5.35
C ILE A 106 -1.11 -13.45 6.44
N ILE A 107 -0.75 -13.74 7.70
CA ILE A 107 -1.69 -13.67 8.83
C ILE A 107 -2.21 -12.25 9.00
N THR A 108 -1.33 -11.25 8.91
CA THR A 108 -1.69 -9.85 9.05
C THR A 108 -2.68 -9.39 8.00
N ILE A 109 -2.44 -9.71 6.72
CA ILE A 109 -3.35 -9.40 5.61
C ILE A 109 -4.69 -10.10 5.82
N PHE A 110 -4.66 -11.40 6.18
CA PHE A 110 -5.87 -12.18 6.41
C PHE A 110 -6.75 -11.59 7.52
N VAL A 111 -6.16 -11.29 8.68
CA VAL A 111 -6.88 -10.66 9.81
C VAL A 111 -7.39 -9.27 9.42
N SER A 112 -6.58 -8.49 8.70
CA SER A 112 -6.95 -7.13 8.27
C SER A 112 -8.17 -7.14 7.34
N VAL A 113 -8.21 -8.07 6.38
CA VAL A 113 -9.35 -8.23 5.47
C VAL A 113 -10.60 -8.70 6.20
N LEU A 114 -10.48 -9.69 7.09
CA LEU A 114 -11.62 -10.17 7.89
C LEU A 114 -12.19 -9.05 8.76
N LEU A 115 -11.35 -8.37 9.55
CA LEU A 115 -11.78 -7.29 10.44
C LEU A 115 -12.42 -6.14 9.67
N THR A 116 -11.79 -5.72 8.57
CA THR A 116 -12.28 -4.59 7.76
C THR A 116 -13.58 -4.95 7.06
N SER A 117 -13.70 -6.17 6.52
CA SER A 117 -14.96 -6.63 5.90
C SER A 117 -16.10 -6.68 6.91
N ASP A 118 -15.85 -7.13 8.14
CA ASP A 118 -16.88 -7.20 9.18
C ASP A 118 -17.33 -5.81 9.64
N LEU A 119 -16.38 -4.90 9.90
CA LEU A 119 -16.67 -3.53 10.34
C LEU A 119 -17.45 -2.72 9.29
N LEU A 120 -17.24 -3.02 8.00
CA LEU A 120 -17.86 -2.33 6.87
C LEU A 120 -19.24 -2.90 6.47
N LYS A 121 -19.64 -4.10 6.94
CA LYS A 121 -20.93 -4.73 6.60
C LYS A 121 -22.13 -3.83 6.87
N ASP A 122 -22.10 -3.08 7.97
CA ASP A 122 -23.23 -2.22 8.36
C ASP A 122 -23.35 -0.95 7.51
N GLY A 123 -22.36 -0.64 6.66
CA GLY A 123 -22.33 0.57 5.83
C GLY A 123 -22.29 1.90 6.63
N ARG A 124 -22.09 1.83 7.95
CA ARG A 124 -22.02 2.97 8.86
C ARG A 124 -20.64 3.08 9.49
N SER A 125 -20.00 4.24 9.36
CA SER A 125 -18.77 4.58 10.07
C SER A 125 -19.09 5.20 11.43
N ASN A 126 -18.39 4.75 12.46
CA ASN A 126 -18.41 5.38 13.78
C ASN A 126 -16.97 5.66 14.21
N TYR A 127 -16.79 6.66 15.08
CA TYR A 127 -15.48 6.98 15.65
C TYR A 127 -14.82 5.75 16.30
N LEU A 128 -15.60 4.93 17.01
CA LEU A 128 -15.11 3.72 17.65
C LEU A 128 -14.60 2.67 16.63
N LYS A 129 -15.30 2.50 15.49
CA LYS A 129 -14.86 1.60 14.42
C LYS A 129 -13.53 2.07 13.82
N GLY A 130 -13.39 3.39 13.62
CA GLY A 130 -12.14 4.00 13.18
C GLY A 130 -11.00 3.81 14.18
N LEU A 131 -11.27 3.98 15.48
CA LEU A 131 -10.28 3.77 16.54
C LEU A 131 -9.79 2.32 16.59
N ILE A 132 -10.69 1.34 16.44
CA ILE A 132 -10.32 -0.09 16.40
C ILE A 132 -9.38 -0.36 15.22
N LEU A 133 -9.72 0.12 14.02
CA LEU A 133 -8.89 -0.04 12.82
C LEU A 133 -7.51 0.60 12.99
N LEU A 134 -7.46 1.81 13.55
CA LEU A 134 -6.20 2.51 13.81
C LEU A 134 -5.35 1.79 14.88
N SER A 135 -6.00 1.26 15.91
CA SER A 135 -5.31 0.49 16.97
C SER A 135 -4.68 -0.78 16.41
N VAL A 136 -5.40 -1.51 15.55
CA VAL A 136 -4.88 -2.71 14.89
C VAL A 136 -3.71 -2.36 13.97
N TYR A 137 -3.80 -1.26 13.21
CA TYR A 137 -2.69 -0.78 12.38
C TYR A 137 -1.43 -0.46 13.20
N VAL A 138 -1.58 0.20 14.36
CA VAL A 138 -0.46 0.49 15.27
C VAL A 138 0.15 -0.79 15.83
N VAL A 139 -0.67 -1.77 16.22
CA VAL A 139 -0.17 -3.08 16.70
C VAL A 139 0.63 -3.79 15.62
N ILE A 140 0.12 -3.79 14.37
CA ILE A 140 0.83 -4.38 13.22
C ILE A 140 2.17 -3.65 12.97
N ALA A 141 2.18 -2.31 13.06
CA ALA A 141 3.40 -1.53 12.89
C ALA A 141 4.45 -1.87 13.95
N LEU A 142 4.05 -1.94 15.22
CA LEU A 142 4.95 -2.33 16.31
C LEU A 142 5.45 -3.76 16.15
N ALA A 143 4.60 -4.70 15.76
CA ALA A 143 5.01 -6.07 15.50
C ALA A 143 5.99 -6.17 14.33
N SER A 144 5.75 -5.43 13.23
CA SER A 144 6.63 -5.37 12.06
C SER A 144 7.99 -4.75 12.37
N SER A 145 8.07 -3.82 13.33
CA SER A 145 9.35 -3.23 13.75
C SER A 145 10.29 -4.20 14.48
N GLN A 146 9.81 -5.37 14.90
CA GLN A 146 10.59 -6.39 15.61
C GLN A 146 11.10 -7.54 14.72
N LEU A 147 10.70 -7.57 13.44
CA LEU A 147 11.16 -8.52 12.43
C LEU A 147 12.39 -7.97 11.68
#